data_AF-A0A1B6LNS3-F1
#
_entry.id   AF-A0A1B6LNS3-F1
#
_cell.length_a   1.000
_cell.length_b   1.000
_cell.length_c   1.000
_cell.angle_alpha   90.00
_cell.angle_beta   90.00
_cell.angle_gamma   90.00
#
_symmetry.space_group_name_H-M   'P 1'
#
loop_
_entity.id
_entity.type
_entity.pdbx_description
1 polymer ?
#
loop_
_entity_poly.entity_id
_entity_poly.type
_entity_poly.pdbx_seq_one_letter_code
_entity_poly.pdbx_strand_id
1 'polypeptide(L)'
;MSKIGEVDFKDLEKELKDSIKEDKKYWRENDAKLRAVSQNVSTYEEFRDMVKASHLKPLEKSERLGVDNHQKGCIWNSFVDRKSDLAPLQNMEIENVLNDIRNDDESVTGFRYVRKFSLLRTNEERYKLLMKTGTE
;
A
#
# COMPACT_ATOMS: atom_id res chain seq x y z
N MET A 1 24.65 58.23 33.47
CA MET A 1 24.58 57.42 32.24
C MET A 1 24.59 55.97 32.65
N SER A 2 23.44 55.30 32.58
CA SER A 2 23.27 53.90 32.99
C SER A 2 24.17 53.01 32.14
N LYS A 3 24.98 52.17 32.78
CA LYS A 3 25.73 51.09 32.15
C LYS A 3 24.77 50.32 31.25
N ILE A 4 24.99 50.38 29.93
CA ILE A 4 24.52 49.32 29.04
C ILE A 4 25.21 48.07 29.56
N GLY A 5 24.41 47.24 30.26
CA GLY A 5 24.88 46.00 30.83
C GLY A 5 25.56 45.19 29.74
N GLU A 6 26.71 44.64 30.08
CA GLU A 6 27.52 43.78 29.23
C GLU A 6 26.63 42.73 28.56
N VAL A 7 26.32 42.92 27.28
CA VAL A 7 25.45 42.02 26.51
C VAL A 7 26.25 40.76 26.21
N ASP A 8 25.83 39.61 26.77
CA ASP A 8 26.45 38.34 26.43
C ASP A 8 26.05 37.94 25.00
N PHE A 9 27.01 38.02 24.09
CA PHE A 9 26.83 37.63 22.69
C PHE A 9 26.39 36.18 22.52
N LYS A 10 26.72 35.29 23.47
CA LYS A 10 26.31 33.87 23.40
C LYS A 10 24.82 33.69 23.66
N ASP A 11 24.28 34.44 24.62
CA ASP A 11 22.85 34.42 24.91
C ASP A 11 22.05 34.99 23.74
N LEU A 12 22.55 36.07 23.13
CA LEU A 12 21.94 36.67 21.95
C LEU A 12 21.98 35.73 20.73
N GLU A 13 23.09 35.01 20.52
CA GLU A 13 23.19 34.02 19.45
C GLU A 13 22.22 32.85 19.65
N LYS A 14 22.04 32.42 20.90
CA LYS A 14 21.08 31.37 21.26
C LYS A 14 19.64 31.82 20.97
N GLU A 15 19.27 33.01 21.44
CA GLU A 15 17.95 33.61 21.19
C GLU A 15 17.66 33.71 19.69
N LEU A 16 18.64 34.19 18.91
CA LEU A 16 18.53 34.27 17.45
C LEU A 16 18.29 32.89 16.83
N LYS A 17 19.06 31.87 17.23
CA LYS A 17 18.91 30.51 16.71
C LYS A 17 17.55 29.93 17.05
N ASP A 18 17.03 30.19 18.24
CA ASP A 18 15.74 29.67 18.67
C ASP A 18 14.60 30.37 17.94
N SER A 19 14.66 31.70 17.77
CA SER A 19 13.71 32.46 16.94
C SER A 19 13.67 31.95 15.49
N ILE A 20 14.83 31.70 14.87
CA ILE A 20 14.89 31.13 13.51
C ILE A 20 14.24 29.74 13.44
N LYS A 21 14.41 28.90 14.46
CA LYS A 21 13.79 27.56 14.49
C LYS A 21 12.28 27.67 14.62
N GLU A 22 11.79 28.58 15.46
CA GLU A 22 10.36 28.83 15.64
C GLU A 22 9.70 29.30 14.36
N ASP A 23 10.32 30.25 13.65
CA ASP A 23 9.83 30.71 12.34
C ASP A 23 9.76 29.57 11.33
N LYS A 24 10.83 28.77 11.23
CA LYS A 24 10.86 27.60 10.33
C LYS A 24 9.78 26.57 10.68
N LYS A 25 9.50 26.38 11.97
CA LYS A 25 8.42 25.50 12.44
C LYS A 25 7.05 26.07 12.04
N TYR A 26 6.82 27.35 12.28
CA TYR A 26 5.57 28.04 11.94
C TYR A 26 5.26 27.90 10.45
N TRP A 27 6.22 28.19 9.57
CA TRP A 27 6.04 28.08 8.13
C TRP A 27 5.70 26.65 7.68
N ARG A 28 6.36 25.64 8.27
CA ARG A 28 6.12 24.23 7.95
C ARG A 28 4.73 23.77 8.39
N GLU A 29 4.31 24.16 9.58
CA GLU A 29 2.97 23.85 10.10
C GLU A 29 1.88 24.57 9.29
N ASN A 30 2.10 25.84 8.94
CA ASN A 30 1.14 26.60 8.14
C ASN A 30 0.97 26.00 6.73
N ASP A 31 2.08 25.61 6.09
CA ASP A 31 2.02 24.90 4.82
C ASP A 31 1.24 23.58 4.94
N ALA A 32 1.47 22.80 6.01
CA ALA A 32 0.68 21.60 6.27
C ALA A 32 -0.81 21.89 6.51
N LYS A 33 -1.15 22.99 7.21
CA LYS A 33 -2.55 23.43 7.38
C LYS A 33 -3.20 23.74 6.04
N LEU A 34 -2.52 24.49 5.17
CA LEU A 34 -3.02 24.82 3.83
C LEU A 34 -3.20 23.57 2.97
N ARG A 35 -2.27 22.61 3.04
CA ARG A 35 -2.39 21.31 2.36
C ARG A 35 -3.56 20.48 2.88
N ALA A 36 -3.78 20.42 4.18
CA ALA A 36 -4.90 19.68 4.76
C ALA A 36 -6.25 20.30 4.36
N VAL A 37 -6.33 21.63 4.33
CA VAL A 37 -7.52 22.34 3.84
C VAL A 37 -7.74 22.08 2.35
N SER A 38 -6.70 22.13 1.51
CA SER A 38 -6.85 21.88 0.07
C SER A 38 -7.24 20.44 -0.25
N GLN A 39 -6.84 19.48 0.60
CA GLN A 39 -7.24 18.07 0.50
C GLN A 39 -8.65 17.79 1.06
N ASN A 40 -9.33 18.79 1.64
CA ASN A 40 -10.67 18.64 2.26
C ASN A 40 -10.75 17.47 3.24
N VAL A 41 -9.80 17.41 4.17
CA VAL A 41 -9.74 16.38 5.21
C VAL A 41 -11.04 16.36 6.03
N SER A 42 -11.61 15.16 6.17
CA SER A 42 -12.93 14.90 6.73
C SER A 42 -13.03 15.11 8.24
N THR A 43 -11.96 14.84 8.99
CA THR A 43 -11.97 14.93 10.46
C THR A 43 -10.89 15.87 11.00
N TYR A 44 -11.17 16.46 12.16
CA TYR A 44 -10.18 17.30 12.84
C TYR A 44 -8.95 16.51 13.29
N GLU A 45 -9.10 15.24 13.66
CA GLU A 45 -7.96 14.44 14.12
C GLU A 45 -6.97 14.19 12.97
N GLU A 46 -7.47 13.88 11.77
CA GLU A 46 -6.62 13.78 10.57
C GLU A 46 -5.92 15.11 10.26
N PHE A 47 -6.63 16.24 10.33
CA PHE A 47 -6.03 17.57 10.15
C PHE A 47 -4.92 17.82 11.17
N ARG A 48 -5.18 17.53 12.44
CA ARG A 48 -4.24 17.70 13.56
C ARG A 48 -3.00 16.84 13.36
N ASP A 49 -3.18 15.59 12.94
CA ASP A 49 -2.09 14.67 12.72
C ASP A 49 -1.23 15.07 11.51
N MET A 50 -1.84 15.58 10.43
CA MET A 50 -1.09 16.16 9.31
C MET A 50 -0.21 17.34 9.72
N VAL A 51 -0.73 18.26 10.56
CA VAL A 51 0.03 19.42 11.03
C VAL A 51 1.15 19.00 11.97
N LYS A 52 0.89 18.09 12.91
CA LYS A 52 1.90 17.54 13.82
C LYS A 52 3.01 16.81 13.05
N ALA A 53 2.64 16.01 12.05
CA ALA A 53 3.56 15.26 11.22
C ALA A 53 4.31 16.11 10.18
N SER A 54 4.08 17.44 10.13
CA SER A 54 4.69 18.34 9.14
C SER A 54 6.22 18.32 9.16
N HIS A 55 6.84 18.01 10.30
CA HIS A 55 8.29 17.92 10.44
C HIS A 55 8.89 16.63 9.83
N LEU A 56 8.07 15.65 9.48
CA LEU A 56 8.54 14.40 8.86
C LEU A 56 8.96 14.68 7.42
N LYS A 57 10.09 14.10 7.01
CA LYS A 57 10.57 14.13 5.64
C LYS A 57 10.15 12.86 4.91
N PRO A 58 9.88 12.92 3.60
CA PRO A 58 9.77 11.71 2.79
C PRO A 58 11.01 10.84 2.98
N LEU A 59 10.82 9.53 3.05
CA LEU A 59 11.90 8.58 3.23
C LEU A 59 12.82 8.60 2.00
N GLU A 60 14.11 8.84 2.21
CA GLU A 60 15.08 8.87 1.13
C GLU A 60 15.36 7.46 0.60
N LYS A 61 15.79 7.35 -0.67
CA LYS A 61 16.04 6.03 -1.30
C LYS A 61 17.10 5.21 -0.55
N SER A 62 18.06 5.87 0.08
CA SER A 62 19.10 5.27 0.93
C SER A 62 18.58 4.81 2.29
N GLU A 63 17.46 5.37 2.74
CA GLU A 63 16.82 5.03 4.01
C GLU A 63 15.72 3.97 3.84
N ARG A 64 15.41 3.58 2.60
CA ARG A 64 14.49 2.49 2.31
C ARG A 64 15.14 1.16 2.67
N LEU A 65 14.87 0.71 3.89
CA LEU A 65 15.18 -0.64 4.35
C LEU A 65 14.56 -1.67 3.38
N GLY A 66 15.39 -2.42 2.64
CA GLY A 66 14.96 -3.56 1.81
C GLY A 66 14.76 -3.30 0.31
N VAL A 67 15.24 -2.18 -0.24
CA VAL A 67 15.19 -1.94 -1.71
C VAL A 67 16.39 -2.54 -2.44
N ASP A 68 17.53 -2.59 -1.77
CA ASP A 68 18.79 -3.19 -2.21
C ASP A 68 18.81 -4.72 -2.00
N ASN A 69 18.09 -5.24 -1.00
CA ASN A 69 17.95 -6.68 -0.75
C ASN A 69 16.48 -7.05 -0.48
N HIS A 70 15.92 -7.95 -1.30
CA HIS A 70 14.69 -8.75 -1.07
C HIS A 70 13.34 -8.38 -1.72
N GLN A 71 13.27 -7.48 -2.71
CA GLN A 71 12.20 -7.62 -3.74
C GLN A 71 12.49 -8.72 -4.78
N LYS A 72 13.65 -9.38 -4.71
CA LYS A 72 13.96 -10.58 -5.51
C LYS A 72 13.31 -11.87 -4.98
N GLY A 73 12.42 -11.80 -3.98
CA GLY A 73 11.80 -12.99 -3.40
C GLY A 73 10.55 -12.75 -2.56
N CYS A 74 10.21 -11.51 -2.20
CA CYS A 74 8.90 -11.19 -1.63
C CYS A 74 7.83 -11.21 -2.73
N ILE A 75 7.48 -12.41 -3.18
CA ILE A 75 6.24 -12.61 -3.92
C ILE A 75 5.17 -12.43 -2.86
N TRP A 76 4.38 -11.37 -3.02
CA TRP A 76 3.20 -11.06 -2.22
C TRP A 76 2.18 -12.23 -2.19
N ASN A 77 2.46 -13.29 -2.95
CA ASN A 77 1.83 -14.60 -2.90
C ASN A 77 2.91 -15.72 -2.91
N SER A 78 3.25 -16.26 -1.74
CA SER A 78 4.26 -17.31 -1.55
C SER A 78 3.93 -18.66 -2.23
N PHE A 79 2.72 -18.81 -2.76
CA PHE A 79 2.27 -20.01 -3.45
C PHE A 79 2.49 -20.00 -4.98
N VAL A 80 2.93 -18.88 -5.56
CA VAL A 80 3.00 -18.74 -7.03
C VAL A 80 4.32 -19.25 -7.61
N ASP A 81 5.40 -19.30 -6.83
CA ASP A 81 6.72 -19.66 -7.34
C ASP A 81 7.28 -20.91 -6.66
N ARG A 82 6.48 -21.97 -6.71
CA ARG A 82 7.05 -23.31 -6.79
C ARG A 82 6.96 -23.75 -8.24
N LYS A 83 7.94 -23.34 -9.06
CA LYS A 83 8.39 -24.21 -10.15
C LYS A 83 8.87 -25.48 -9.47
N SER A 84 7.93 -26.39 -9.34
CA SER A 84 8.10 -27.59 -8.59
C SER A 84 9.00 -28.53 -9.37
N ASP A 85 10.06 -28.97 -8.72
CA ASP A 85 10.67 -30.30 -8.87
C ASP A 85 9.67 -31.44 -8.52
N LEU A 86 8.39 -31.26 -8.85
CA LEU A 86 7.42 -32.34 -8.86
C LEU A 86 7.72 -33.12 -10.13
N ALA A 87 8.33 -34.29 -9.95
CA ALA A 87 8.23 -35.39 -10.91
C ALA A 87 6.81 -35.44 -11.49
N PRO A 88 6.62 -35.91 -12.74
CA PRO A 88 5.30 -35.95 -13.37
C PRO A 88 4.35 -36.84 -12.56
N LEU A 89 3.67 -36.24 -11.57
CA LEU A 89 2.50 -36.80 -10.93
C LEU A 89 1.42 -36.71 -11.97
N GLN A 90 1.41 -37.76 -12.78
CA GLN A 90 0.26 -38.38 -13.39
C GLN A 90 -0.82 -37.40 -13.84
N ASN A 91 -0.87 -37.19 -15.14
CA ASN A 91 -1.99 -36.61 -15.88
C ASN A 91 -3.38 -37.19 -15.50
N MET A 92 -3.42 -38.30 -14.74
CA MET A 92 -4.61 -38.91 -14.17
C MET A 92 -5.25 -38.11 -13.02
N GLU A 93 -4.45 -37.48 -12.15
CA GLU A 93 -5.00 -36.74 -11.00
C GLU A 93 -5.58 -35.38 -11.41
N ILE A 94 -4.97 -34.72 -12.40
CA ILE A 94 -5.46 -33.44 -12.93
C ILE A 94 -6.76 -33.62 -13.69
N GLU A 95 -6.89 -34.64 -14.54
CA GLU A 95 -8.15 -34.98 -15.22
C GLU A 95 -9.25 -35.35 -14.22
N ASN A 96 -8.93 -36.12 -13.18
CA ASN A 96 -9.90 -36.47 -12.14
C ASN A 96 -10.39 -35.24 -11.36
N VAL A 97 -9.48 -34.34 -10.96
CA VAL A 97 -9.85 -33.08 -10.30
C VAL A 97 -10.65 -32.16 -11.23
N LEU A 98 -10.32 -32.12 -12.53
CA LEU A 98 -11.09 -31.35 -13.51
C LEU A 98 -12.49 -31.95 -13.74
N ASN A 99 -12.62 -33.28 -13.68
CA ASN A 99 -13.89 -33.98 -13.79
C ASN A 99 -14.74 -33.79 -12.53
N ASP A 100 -14.14 -33.83 -11.35
CA ASP A 100 -14.83 -33.51 -10.08
C ASP A 100 -15.35 -32.06 -10.07
N ILE A 101 -14.56 -31.10 -10.58
CA ILE A 101 -14.99 -29.69 -10.74
C ILE A 101 -16.07 -29.51 -11.83
N ARG A 102 -16.09 -30.37 -12.85
CA ARG A 102 -17.15 -30.36 -13.88
C ARG A 102 -18.47 -30.91 -13.35
N ASN A 103 -18.38 -31.87 -12.42
CA ASN A 103 -19.51 -32.65 -11.91
C ASN A 103 -20.09 -32.12 -10.59
N ASP A 104 -19.40 -31.21 -9.88
CA ASP A 104 -19.90 -30.63 -8.63
C ASP A 104 -21.09 -29.69 -8.82
N ASP A 105 -22.13 -29.98 -8.04
CA ASP A 105 -23.45 -29.37 -8.05
C ASP A 105 -23.52 -28.01 -7.32
N GLU A 106 -24.43 -27.18 -7.83
CA GLU A 106 -24.96 -25.87 -7.46
C GLU A 106 -24.62 -25.23 -6.08
N SER A 107 -23.42 -24.64 -5.94
CA SER A 107 -23.24 -23.52 -5.00
C SER A 107 -22.36 -22.42 -5.61
N VAL A 108 -23.02 -21.38 -6.14
CA VAL A 108 -22.42 -20.30 -6.92
C VAL A 108 -21.89 -19.19 -6.00
N THR A 109 -20.72 -19.41 -5.40
CA THR A 109 -19.90 -18.27 -4.96
C THR A 109 -19.26 -17.65 -6.20
N GLY A 110 -19.36 -16.32 -6.38
CA GLY A 110 -18.79 -15.62 -7.55
C GLY A 110 -17.33 -15.95 -7.83
N PHE A 111 -16.54 -16.24 -6.78
CA PHE A 111 -15.16 -16.71 -6.91
C PHE A 111 -15.02 -18.05 -7.65
N ARG A 112 -15.93 -19.00 -7.42
CA ARG A 112 -15.94 -20.31 -8.12
C ARG A 112 -16.31 -20.14 -9.59
N TYR A 113 -17.24 -19.24 -9.90
CA TYR A 113 -17.58 -18.89 -11.28
C TYR A 113 -16.37 -18.32 -12.04
N VAL A 114 -15.72 -17.30 -11.50
CA VAL A 114 -14.55 -16.65 -12.14
C VAL A 114 -13.44 -17.66 -12.38
N ARG A 115 -13.17 -18.55 -11.40
CA ARG A 115 -12.17 -19.61 -11.54
C ARG A 115 -12.55 -20.57 -12.67
N LYS A 116 -13.78 -21.08 -12.71
CA LYS A 116 -14.25 -21.99 -13.77
C LYS A 116 -14.22 -21.31 -15.14
N PHE A 117 -14.67 -20.07 -15.24
CA PHE A 117 -14.65 -19.27 -16.47
C PHE A 117 -13.22 -19.06 -17.00
N SER A 118 -12.26 -18.83 -16.10
CA SER A 118 -10.85 -18.63 -16.45
C SER A 118 -10.16 -19.89 -17.00
N LEU A 119 -10.63 -21.09 -16.61
CA LEU A 119 -10.08 -22.37 -17.07
C LEU A 119 -10.57 -22.75 -18.48
N LEU A 120 -11.68 -22.18 -18.95
CA LEU A 120 -12.23 -22.46 -20.26
C LEU A 120 -11.40 -21.74 -21.34
N ARG A 121 -10.92 -22.50 -22.33
CA ARG A 121 -10.06 -21.98 -23.41
C ARG A 121 -10.85 -21.57 -24.64
N THR A 122 -11.99 -22.21 -24.90
CA THR A 122 -12.81 -21.91 -26.08
C THR A 122 -13.97 -20.97 -25.73
N ASN A 123 -14.35 -20.15 -26.71
CA ASN A 123 -15.50 -19.25 -26.54
C ASN A 123 -16.83 -20.02 -26.46
N GLU A 124 -16.92 -21.18 -27.09
CA GLU A 124 -18.11 -22.03 -27.05
C GLU A 124 -18.38 -22.59 -25.65
N GLU A 125 -17.34 -23.05 -24.95
CA GLU A 125 -17.45 -23.52 -23.57
C GLU A 125 -17.85 -22.40 -22.62
N ARG A 126 -17.28 -21.20 -22.80
CA ARG A 126 -17.63 -20.02 -22.00
C ARG A 126 -19.09 -19.61 -22.18
N TYR A 127 -19.56 -19.63 -23.43
CA TYR A 127 -20.96 -19.35 -23.74
C TYR A 127 -21.90 -20.37 -23.09
N LYS A 128 -21.59 -21.67 -23.17
CA LYS A 128 -22.37 -22.72 -22.50
C LYS A 128 -22.40 -22.54 -20.98
N LEU A 129 -21.28 -22.17 -20.35
CA LEU A 129 -21.23 -21.88 -18.92
C LEU A 129 -22.09 -20.67 -18.55
N LEU A 130 -21.99 -19.59 -19.34
CA LEU A 130 -22.78 -18.37 -19.12
C LEU A 130 -24.28 -18.63 -19.25
N MET A 131 -24.71 -19.40 -20.26
CA MET A 131 -26.12 -19.78 -20.44
C MET A 131 -26.62 -20.66 -19.28
N LYS A 132 -25.76 -21.52 -18.73
CA LYS A 132 -26.10 -22.37 -17.58
C LYS A 132 -26.24 -21.58 -16.28
N THR A 133 -25.46 -20.52 -16.08
CA THR A 133 -25.46 -19.71 -14.84
C THR A 133 -26.33 -18.45 -14.91
N GLY A 134 -26.70 -18.01 -16.11
CA GLY A 134 -27.41 -16.75 -16.37
C GLY A 134 -28.90 -16.93 -16.68
N THR A 135 -29.51 -18.03 -16.25
CA THR A 135 -30.96 -18.24 -16.30
C THR A 135 -31.54 -18.18 -14.89
N GLU A 136 -31.50 -16.97 -14.31
CA GLU A 136 -32.47 -16.50 -13.31
C GLU A 136 -32.96 -15.12 -13.74
#